data_AF-A0A522CR89-F1
#
_entry.id   AF-A0A522CR89-F1
#
_cell.length_a   1.000
_cell.length_b   1.000
_cell.length_c   1.000
_cell.angle_alpha   90.00
_cell.angle_beta   90.00
_cell.angle_gamma   90.00
#
_symmetry.space_group_name_H-M   'P 1'
#
loop_
_entity.id
_entity.type
_entity.pdbx_description
1 polymer ?
#
loop_
_entity_poly.entity_id
_entity_poly.type
_entity_poly.pdbx_seq_one_letter_code
_entity_poly.pdbx_strand_id
1 'polypeptide(L)'
;MAMAGMDGGARAPLAGGSARVAGVGGSAGDGAALRAKRDYVRRDWAHKLAMVREACRRIVDRGESVTEICRDPRMPGRSTFAAWLTANAELRALVEAAQAEAATLWTARRAYHPWDEAVAAEFLARIEDGRGLREVCAERDMPVHATVTRWLKTRPEFAQAYRQAREAQADRLFDLAWTIARECPPLPGEVAAARLKIQTLKWRVGRLAPRVYGPLKAVAPPPPADSGAEEAEAPTRVVFQVRSWARTPDNRVVETTQAAVGMTPAERQALGQDIAAGRVSLEALERMSAAGEAWAGTGDVPAAVRTARRAGR
;
A
#
# COMPACT_ATOMS: atom_id res chain seq x y z
N MET A 1 64.42 55.67 -17.73
CA MET A 1 65.65 55.09 -17.14
C MET A 1 65.97 53.84 -17.96
N ALA A 2 67.06 53.91 -18.76
CA ALA A 2 67.76 52.87 -19.55
C ALA A 2 66.90 51.88 -20.37
N MET A 3 66.76 51.89 -21.71
CA MET A 3 67.66 52.10 -22.89
C MET A 3 68.75 51.04 -23.14
N ALA A 4 68.75 50.55 -24.39
CA ALA A 4 69.84 50.03 -25.25
C ALA A 4 70.32 48.57 -25.05
N GLY A 5 70.66 47.76 -26.07
CA GLY A 5 70.79 47.89 -27.54
C GLY A 5 70.88 46.47 -28.17
N MET A 6 70.56 46.18 -29.45
CA MET A 6 71.19 46.63 -30.72
C MET A 6 72.73 46.49 -30.67
N ASP A 7 73.49 45.91 -31.60
CA ASP A 7 73.37 45.44 -32.99
C ASP A 7 74.56 44.47 -33.21
N GLY A 8 74.57 43.49 -34.11
CA GLY A 8 74.80 43.64 -35.56
C GLY A 8 76.24 43.30 -35.96
N GLY A 9 76.42 42.46 -36.99
CA GLY A 9 77.75 42.13 -37.52
C GLY A 9 77.72 41.15 -38.69
N ALA A 10 77.66 41.70 -39.91
CA ALA A 10 77.55 41.01 -41.19
C ALA A 10 78.85 40.36 -41.71
N ARG A 11 78.73 39.35 -42.58
CA ARG A 11 79.42 39.23 -43.90
C ARG A 11 79.06 37.92 -44.63
N ALA A 12 78.81 38.01 -45.94
CA ALA A 12 78.70 36.90 -46.92
C ALA A 12 80.05 36.74 -47.67
N PRO A 13 80.26 35.89 -48.73
CA PRO A 13 79.44 34.81 -49.32
C PRO A 13 80.25 33.54 -49.79
N LEU A 14 79.54 32.59 -50.47
CA LEU A 14 79.97 31.53 -51.42
C LEU A 14 80.76 30.29 -50.94
N ALA A 15 80.16 29.09 -51.10
CA ALA A 15 80.66 27.98 -51.94
C ALA A 15 79.73 26.76 -51.82
N GLY A 16 79.50 26.09 -52.96
CA GLY A 16 78.54 24.99 -53.12
C GLY A 16 78.92 23.67 -52.45
N GLY A 17 77.94 22.76 -52.42
CA GLY A 17 78.11 21.40 -51.95
C GLY A 17 76.77 20.68 -51.89
N SER A 18 76.34 20.14 -53.03
CA SER A 18 75.24 19.18 -53.12
C SER A 18 75.47 18.02 -52.15
N ALA A 19 74.63 17.92 -51.11
CA ALA A 19 74.44 16.68 -50.36
C ALA A 19 72.94 16.44 -50.22
N ARG A 20 72.42 15.54 -51.07
CA ARG A 20 71.12 14.91 -50.87
C ARG A 20 71.14 14.24 -49.50
N VAL A 21 70.40 14.77 -48.53
CA VAL A 21 69.93 13.96 -47.41
C VAL A 21 68.56 13.43 -47.82
N ALA A 22 68.51 12.12 -47.97
CA ALA A 22 67.35 11.35 -48.32
C ALA A 22 66.13 11.79 -47.52
N GLY A 23 65.03 12.06 -48.23
CA GLY A 23 63.72 12.12 -47.61
C GLY A 23 63.48 10.82 -46.88
N VAL A 24 63.39 10.90 -45.55
CA VAL A 24 62.79 9.84 -44.75
C VAL A 24 61.30 9.87 -45.12
N GLY A 25 60.95 9.07 -46.12
CA GLY A 25 59.57 8.79 -46.48
C GLY A 25 58.89 8.15 -45.28
N GLY A 26 58.22 8.97 -44.46
CA GLY A 26 57.24 8.48 -43.51
C GLY A 26 56.16 7.75 -44.30
N SER A 27 56.16 6.43 -44.20
CA SER A 27 55.21 5.54 -44.84
C SER A 27 53.78 6.01 -44.52
N ALA A 28 52.96 6.17 -45.55
CA ALA A 28 51.54 6.51 -45.40
C ALA A 28 50.78 5.53 -44.47
N GLY A 29 51.34 4.33 -44.23
CA GLY A 29 50.84 3.32 -43.30
C GLY A 29 50.95 3.67 -41.82
N ASP A 30 52.03 4.35 -41.38
CA ASP A 30 52.22 4.71 -39.97
C ASP A 30 51.22 5.79 -39.53
N GLY A 31 50.91 6.71 -40.43
CA GLY A 31 49.87 7.72 -40.23
C GLY A 31 48.46 7.13 -40.12
N ALA A 32 48.16 6.06 -40.87
CA ALA A 32 46.86 5.38 -40.81
C ALA A 32 46.70 4.58 -39.50
N ALA A 33 47.73 3.86 -39.07
CA ALA A 33 47.73 3.11 -37.82
C ALA A 33 47.63 4.04 -36.59
N LEU A 34 48.35 5.16 -36.58
CA LEU A 34 48.26 6.17 -35.52
C LEU A 34 46.88 6.84 -35.47
N ARG A 35 46.25 7.10 -36.63
CA ARG A 35 44.86 7.60 -36.70
C ARG A 35 43.87 6.59 -36.14
N ALA A 36 43.94 5.33 -36.55
CA ALA A 36 43.09 4.26 -36.04
C ALA A 36 43.23 4.05 -34.52
N LYS A 37 44.47 4.10 -33.99
CA LYS A 37 44.72 4.03 -32.54
C LYS A 37 44.13 5.23 -31.79
N ARG A 38 44.30 6.46 -32.32
CA ARG A 38 43.69 7.67 -31.74
C ARG A 38 42.17 7.63 -31.77
N ASP A 39 41.58 7.10 -32.84
CA ASP A 39 40.13 6.95 -32.98
C ASP A 39 39.57 5.89 -32.02
N TYR A 40 40.28 4.76 -31.85
CA TYR A 40 39.92 3.74 -30.86
C TYR A 40 39.95 4.30 -29.43
N VAL A 41 41.05 4.98 -29.04
CA VAL A 41 41.17 5.61 -27.72
C VAL A 41 40.07 6.66 -27.50
N ARG A 42 39.72 7.44 -28.52
CA ARG A 42 38.64 8.43 -28.44
C ARG A 42 37.27 7.77 -28.27
N ARG A 43 36.96 6.69 -29.00
CA ARG A 43 35.68 5.96 -28.88
C ARG A 43 35.55 5.23 -27.56
N ASP A 44 36.62 4.57 -27.11
CA ASP A 44 36.69 3.92 -25.81
C ASP A 44 36.52 4.93 -24.66
N TRP A 45 37.17 6.10 -24.76
CA TRP A 45 36.97 7.20 -23.81
C TRP A 45 35.52 7.73 -23.81
N ALA A 46 34.94 7.97 -24.99
CA ALA A 46 33.57 8.45 -25.11
C ALA A 46 32.55 7.48 -24.49
N HIS A 47 32.74 6.17 -24.70
CA HIS A 47 31.88 5.15 -24.09
C HIS A 47 32.01 5.13 -22.56
N LYS A 48 33.25 5.11 -22.03
CA LYS A 48 33.50 5.15 -20.58
C LYS A 48 32.90 6.40 -19.94
N LEU A 49 33.09 7.56 -20.55
CA LEU A 49 32.55 8.83 -20.08
C LEU A 49 31.01 8.83 -20.08
N ALA A 50 30.37 8.27 -21.12
CA ALA A 50 28.91 8.16 -21.17
C ALA A 50 28.36 7.29 -20.02
N MET A 51 28.99 6.15 -19.75
CA MET A 51 28.60 5.28 -18.64
C MET A 51 28.84 5.91 -17.28
N VAL A 52 29.96 6.63 -17.10
CA VAL A 52 30.24 7.37 -15.86
C VAL A 52 29.23 8.50 -15.65
N ARG A 53 28.88 9.25 -16.71
CA ARG A 53 27.84 10.30 -16.62
C ARG A 53 26.48 9.73 -16.25
N GLU A 54 26.10 8.60 -16.83
CA GLU A 54 24.84 7.94 -16.46
C GLU A 54 24.87 7.44 -15.01
N ALA A 55 26.01 6.92 -14.54
CA ALA A 55 26.18 6.57 -13.14
C ALA A 55 26.07 7.80 -12.21
N CYS A 56 26.75 8.91 -12.52
CA CYS A 56 26.66 10.17 -11.78
C CYS A 56 25.22 10.69 -11.71
N ARG A 57 24.49 10.66 -12.84
CA ARG A 57 23.09 11.06 -12.92
C ARG A 57 22.21 10.21 -11.99
N ARG A 58 22.37 8.88 -11.99
CA ARG A 58 21.62 7.98 -11.09
C ARG A 58 21.97 8.20 -9.61
N ILE A 59 23.24 8.51 -9.31
CA ILE A 59 23.69 8.83 -7.96
C ILE A 59 23.00 10.11 -7.45
N VAL A 60 22.97 11.17 -8.26
CA VAL A 60 22.39 12.47 -7.87
C VAL A 60 20.86 12.44 -7.90
N ASP A 61 20.23 11.93 -8.97
CA ASP A 61 18.77 11.98 -9.14
C ASP A 61 18.03 10.98 -8.24
N ARG A 62 18.64 9.81 -7.96
CA ARG A 62 17.96 8.67 -7.32
C ARG A 62 18.62 8.20 -6.04
N GLY A 63 19.81 8.71 -5.70
CA GLY A 63 20.56 8.26 -4.52
C GLY A 63 21.05 6.81 -4.62
N GLU A 64 21.10 6.23 -5.82
CA GLU A 64 21.54 4.84 -6.02
C GLU A 64 23.05 4.72 -5.75
N SER A 65 23.47 3.64 -5.09
CA SER A 65 24.89 3.36 -4.89
C SER A 65 25.53 2.85 -6.18
N VAL A 66 26.84 3.09 -6.35
CA VAL A 66 27.62 2.52 -7.48
C VAL A 66 27.45 1.00 -7.58
N THR A 67 27.27 0.32 -6.44
CA THR A 67 27.03 -1.12 -6.42
C THR A 67 25.69 -1.51 -7.02
N GLU A 68 24.62 -0.76 -6.73
CA GLU A 68 23.29 -1.00 -7.31
C GLU A 68 23.26 -0.68 -8.79
N ILE A 69 23.90 0.42 -9.18
CA ILE A 69 24.02 0.84 -10.59
C ILE A 69 24.73 -0.25 -11.40
N CYS A 70 25.86 -0.78 -10.93
CA CYS A 70 26.60 -1.85 -11.61
C CYS A 70 25.92 -3.23 -11.61
N ARG A 71 24.75 -3.40 -10.96
CA ARG A 71 23.92 -4.62 -11.11
C ARG A 71 23.02 -4.56 -12.35
N ASP A 72 22.79 -3.38 -12.90
CA ASP A 72 22.01 -3.21 -14.12
C ASP A 72 22.78 -3.79 -15.32
N PRO A 73 22.18 -4.70 -16.13
CA PRO A 73 22.83 -5.26 -17.31
C PRO A 73 23.27 -4.23 -18.36
N ARG A 74 22.72 -3.02 -18.33
CA ARG A 74 23.10 -1.91 -19.23
C ARG A 74 24.32 -1.14 -18.73
N MET A 75 24.73 -1.37 -17.50
CA MET A 75 25.89 -0.73 -16.88
C MET A 75 27.11 -1.64 -16.93
N PRO A 76 28.33 -1.09 -16.95
CA PRO A 76 29.54 -1.88 -16.81
C PRO A 76 29.55 -2.63 -15.47
N GLY A 77 30.04 -3.87 -15.49
CA GLY A 77 30.22 -4.67 -14.29
C GLY A 77 31.12 -3.97 -13.26
N ARG A 78 30.87 -4.24 -11.98
CA ARG A 78 31.52 -3.51 -10.86
C ARG A 78 33.06 -3.51 -10.94
N SER A 79 33.67 -4.64 -11.29
CA SER A 79 35.13 -4.77 -11.42
C SER A 79 35.67 -3.90 -12.57
N THR A 80 35.00 -3.93 -13.73
CA THR A 80 35.33 -3.11 -14.89
C THR A 80 35.21 -1.62 -14.58
N PHE A 81 34.10 -1.23 -13.94
CA PHE A 81 33.88 0.16 -13.54
C PHE A 81 34.96 0.65 -12.56
N ALA A 82 35.27 -0.15 -11.53
CA ALA A 82 36.35 0.17 -10.59
C ALA A 82 37.71 0.30 -11.29
N ALA A 83 38.04 -0.60 -12.22
CA ALA A 83 39.29 -0.52 -12.98
C ALA A 83 39.39 0.78 -13.79
N TRP A 84 38.29 1.27 -14.37
CA TRP A 84 38.27 2.55 -15.09
C TRP A 84 38.56 3.74 -14.18
N LEU A 85 37.98 3.78 -12.98
CA LEU A 85 38.19 4.86 -12.02
C LEU A 85 39.61 4.86 -11.44
N THR A 86 40.19 3.67 -11.24
CA THR A 86 41.60 3.54 -10.82
C THR A 86 42.55 4.03 -11.91
N ALA A 87 42.29 3.68 -13.17
CA ALA A 87 43.15 4.05 -14.28
C ALA A 87 43.01 5.53 -14.73
N ASN A 88 41.89 6.20 -14.44
CA ASN A 88 41.58 7.54 -14.95
C ASN A 88 41.08 8.47 -13.83
N ALA A 89 41.94 9.40 -13.41
CA ALA A 89 41.63 10.36 -12.35
C ALA A 89 40.43 11.27 -12.66
N GLU A 90 40.24 11.65 -13.93
CA GLU A 90 39.12 12.50 -14.34
C GLU A 90 37.76 11.80 -14.17
N LEU A 91 37.65 10.53 -14.57
CA LEU A 91 36.42 9.75 -14.40
C LEU A 91 36.11 9.54 -12.91
N ARG A 92 37.15 9.30 -12.11
CA ARG A 92 37.02 9.19 -10.65
C ARG A 92 36.53 10.49 -10.03
N ALA A 93 37.10 11.64 -10.41
CA ALA A 93 36.68 12.94 -9.91
C ALA A 93 35.20 13.24 -10.22
N LEU A 94 34.68 12.83 -11.38
CA LEU A 94 33.26 12.97 -11.72
C LEU A 94 32.35 12.16 -10.78
N VAL A 95 32.72 10.92 -10.49
CA VAL A 95 31.96 10.06 -9.57
C VAL A 95 32.06 10.58 -8.13
N GLU A 96 33.24 10.99 -7.69
CA GLU A 96 33.46 11.58 -6.36
C GLU A 96 32.65 12.87 -6.18
N ALA A 97 32.62 13.75 -7.18
CA ALA A 97 31.81 14.98 -7.15
C ALA A 97 30.30 14.66 -7.08
N ALA A 98 29.83 13.72 -7.90
CA ALA A 98 28.43 13.28 -7.86
C ALA A 98 28.07 12.61 -6.52
N GLN A 99 28.98 11.84 -5.93
CA GLN A 99 28.80 11.25 -4.60
C GLN A 99 28.79 12.31 -3.49
N ALA A 100 29.61 13.35 -3.60
CA ALA A 100 29.62 14.47 -2.66
C ALA A 100 28.31 15.29 -2.75
N GLU A 101 27.85 15.59 -3.96
CA GLU A 101 26.56 16.25 -4.20
C GLU A 101 25.40 15.39 -3.69
N ALA A 102 25.37 14.10 -4.06
CA ALA A 102 24.39 13.17 -3.53
C ALA A 102 24.47 13.03 -2.01
N ALA A 103 25.65 13.13 -1.39
CA ALA A 103 25.77 13.15 0.06
C ALA A 103 25.13 14.41 0.67
N THR A 104 25.09 15.55 -0.05
CA THR A 104 24.40 16.78 0.40
C THR A 104 22.91 16.82 0.08
N LEU A 105 22.46 16.12 -0.95
CA LEU A 105 21.05 16.03 -1.34
C LEU A 105 20.34 14.88 -0.61
N TRP A 106 21.07 13.77 -0.44
CA TRP A 106 20.65 12.54 0.20
C TRP A 106 21.37 12.33 1.53
N THR A 107 21.55 13.41 2.30
CA THR A 107 22.31 13.59 3.58
C THR A 107 21.89 12.72 4.76
N ALA A 108 21.57 11.47 4.51
CA ALA A 108 22.25 10.32 5.08
C ALA A 108 21.48 9.10 4.56
N ARG A 109 22.19 8.00 4.26
CA ARG A 109 21.62 6.66 4.51
C ARG A 109 20.82 6.76 5.79
N ARG A 110 19.53 6.41 5.76
CA ARG A 110 18.61 6.60 6.89
C ARG A 110 19.38 6.40 8.20
N ALA A 111 19.39 7.43 9.04
CA ALA A 111 20.17 7.44 10.25
C ALA A 111 19.89 6.17 11.05
N TYR A 112 20.95 5.53 11.55
CA TYR A 112 20.75 4.51 12.56
C TYR A 112 20.18 5.21 13.78
N HIS A 113 18.95 4.87 14.17
CA HIS A 113 18.33 5.39 15.37
C HIS A 113 18.71 4.45 16.53
N PRO A 114 19.70 4.78 17.38
CA PRO A 114 19.86 4.09 18.66
C PRO A 114 18.61 4.36 19.52
N TRP A 115 18.48 3.61 20.62
CA TRP A 115 17.42 3.93 21.57
C TRP A 115 17.56 5.36 22.05
N ASP A 116 16.50 6.13 21.86
CA ASP A 116 16.36 7.51 22.29
C ASP A 116 14.90 7.72 22.68
N GLU A 117 14.66 8.32 23.85
CA GLU A 117 13.32 8.50 24.39
C GLU A 117 12.50 9.53 23.61
N ALA A 118 13.13 10.58 23.10
CA ALA A 118 12.44 11.60 22.31
C ALA A 118 11.98 11.03 20.96
N VAL A 119 12.83 10.25 20.29
CA VAL A 119 12.48 9.55 19.05
C VAL A 119 11.39 8.51 19.31
N ALA A 120 11.45 7.78 20.42
CA ALA A 120 10.43 6.80 20.80
C ALA A 120 9.09 7.49 21.09
N ALA A 121 9.08 8.60 21.82
CA ALA A 121 7.88 9.38 22.13
C ALA A 121 7.25 9.96 20.86
N GLU A 122 8.06 10.56 19.98
CA GLU A 122 7.58 11.06 18.69
C GLU A 122 6.98 9.93 17.86
N PHE A 123 7.67 8.79 17.74
CA PHE A 123 7.14 7.62 17.04
C PHE A 123 5.76 7.19 17.57
N LEU A 124 5.57 7.17 18.90
CA LEU A 124 4.28 6.83 19.51
C LEU A 124 3.21 7.88 19.20
N ALA A 125 3.53 9.17 19.29
CA ALA A 125 2.60 10.25 18.94
C ALA A 125 2.10 10.13 17.48
N ARG A 126 2.99 9.75 16.55
CA ARG A 126 2.59 9.51 15.15
C ARG A 126 1.63 8.32 15.00
N ILE A 127 1.82 7.27 15.78
CA ILE A 127 0.92 6.11 15.79
C ILE A 127 -0.45 6.50 16.35
N GLU A 128 -0.46 7.23 17.48
CA GLU A 128 -1.67 7.73 18.14
C GLU A 128 -2.52 8.60 17.19
N ASP A 129 -1.88 9.41 16.35
CA ASP A 129 -2.56 10.28 15.39
C ASP A 129 -3.31 9.51 14.28
N GLY A 130 -3.15 8.19 14.18
CA GLY A 130 -3.85 7.36 13.18
C GLY A 130 -2.90 6.64 12.22
N ARG A 131 -1.62 7.01 12.15
CA ARG A 131 -0.68 6.51 11.13
C ARG A 131 -0.28 5.06 11.31
N GLY A 132 -0.06 4.37 10.19
CA GLY A 132 0.34 2.97 10.18
C GLY A 132 1.79 2.76 10.65
N LEU A 133 2.12 1.58 11.20
CA LEU A 133 3.51 1.23 11.55
C LEU A 133 4.46 1.42 10.36
N ARG A 134 4.06 0.91 9.19
CA ARG A 134 4.85 0.94 7.98
C ARG A 134 5.03 2.35 7.45
N GLU A 135 3.99 3.17 7.57
CA GLU A 135 3.97 4.56 7.15
C GLU A 135 4.95 5.38 7.98
N VAL A 136 4.83 5.35 9.31
CA VAL A 136 5.75 6.04 10.22
C VAL A 136 7.18 5.52 10.03
N CYS A 137 7.35 4.19 9.97
CA CYS A 137 8.66 3.59 9.71
C CYS A 137 9.18 3.88 8.30
N ALA A 138 8.45 4.51 7.37
CA ALA A 138 8.94 4.90 6.05
C ALA A 138 9.56 6.31 6.04
N GLU A 139 9.24 7.14 7.04
CA GLU A 139 9.76 8.50 7.20
C GLU A 139 11.25 8.50 7.58
N ARG A 140 12.03 9.47 7.05
CA ARG A 140 13.51 9.46 7.13
C ARG A 140 14.05 9.76 8.53
N ASP A 141 13.29 10.51 9.31
CA ASP A 141 13.56 10.90 10.69
C ASP A 141 13.13 9.84 11.71
N MET A 142 12.46 8.77 11.24
CA MET A 142 11.92 7.71 12.09
C MET A 142 12.75 6.41 12.03
N PRO A 143 12.76 5.62 13.12
CA PRO A 143 13.40 4.32 13.15
C PRO A 143 12.81 3.37 12.10
N VAL A 144 13.65 2.51 11.54
CA VAL A 144 13.18 1.43 10.65
C VAL A 144 12.37 0.40 11.44
N HIS A 145 11.51 -0.34 10.74
CA HIS A 145 10.68 -1.39 11.33
C HIS A 145 11.47 -2.39 12.18
N ALA A 146 12.66 -2.79 11.72
CA ALA A 146 13.53 -3.73 12.46
C ALA A 146 14.00 -3.15 13.81
N THR A 147 14.34 -1.86 13.84
CA THR A 147 14.73 -1.14 15.06
C THR A 147 13.59 -1.04 16.04
N VAL A 148 12.40 -0.62 15.59
CA VAL A 148 11.19 -0.57 16.44
C VAL A 148 10.84 -1.94 16.99
N THR A 149 10.90 -2.99 16.15
CA THR A 149 10.63 -4.38 16.59
C THR A 149 11.63 -4.83 17.66
N ARG A 150 12.90 -4.44 17.54
CA ARG A 150 13.91 -4.70 18.57
C ARG A 150 13.58 -3.96 19.87
N TRP A 151 13.19 -2.68 19.79
CA TRP A 151 12.81 -1.91 20.98
C TRP A 151 11.62 -2.54 21.70
N LEU A 152 10.57 -2.93 20.97
CA LEU A 152 9.39 -3.60 21.54
C LEU A 152 9.73 -4.91 22.25
N LYS A 153 10.74 -5.66 21.79
CA LYS A 153 11.18 -6.91 22.44
C LYS A 153 12.08 -6.68 23.65
N THR A 154 12.90 -5.64 23.61
CA THR A 154 13.95 -5.41 24.62
C THR A 154 13.51 -4.48 25.74
N ARG A 155 12.43 -3.71 25.56
CA ARG A 155 11.97 -2.67 26.49
C ARG A 155 10.49 -2.83 26.80
N PRO A 156 10.13 -3.46 27.94
CA PRO A 156 8.75 -3.70 28.33
C PRO A 156 7.90 -2.43 28.46
N GLU A 157 8.47 -1.35 29.00
CA GLU A 157 7.79 -0.05 29.17
C GLU A 157 7.40 0.56 27.82
N PHE A 158 8.31 0.55 26.84
CA PHE A 158 8.01 1.00 25.48
C PHE A 158 6.95 0.12 24.82
N ALA A 159 7.00 -1.20 25.04
CA ALA A 159 5.98 -2.10 24.52
C ALA A 159 4.59 -1.83 25.14
N GLN A 160 4.54 -1.43 26.42
CA GLN A 160 3.30 -1.01 27.07
C GLN A 160 2.77 0.31 26.51
N ALA A 161 3.62 1.33 26.42
CA ALA A 161 3.26 2.62 25.82
C ALA A 161 2.79 2.44 24.36
N TYR A 162 3.44 1.56 23.59
CA TYR A 162 3.00 1.22 22.23
C TYR A 162 1.62 0.55 22.17
N ARG A 163 1.26 -0.29 23.15
CA ARG A 163 -0.10 -0.86 23.22
C ARG A 163 -1.14 0.24 23.50
N GLN A 164 -0.85 1.15 24.42
CA GLN A 164 -1.72 2.29 24.71
C GLN A 164 -1.86 3.20 23.48
N ALA A 165 -0.77 3.49 22.78
CA ALA A 165 -0.77 4.25 21.54
C ALA A 165 -1.63 3.59 20.46
N ARG A 166 -1.63 2.25 20.38
CA ARG A 166 -2.51 1.49 19.46
C ARG A 166 -3.98 1.54 19.85
N GLU A 167 -4.29 1.59 21.13
CA GLU A 167 -5.66 1.80 21.61
C GLU A 167 -6.14 3.21 21.28
N ALA A 168 -5.36 4.25 21.59
CA ALA A 168 -5.69 5.65 21.24
C ALA A 168 -5.78 5.87 19.71
N GLN A 169 -4.94 5.18 18.94
CA GLN A 169 -5.04 5.16 17.48
C GLN A 169 -6.42 4.67 17.01
N ALA A 170 -7.03 3.72 17.72
CA ALA A 170 -8.34 3.18 17.36
C ALA A 170 -9.41 4.28 17.42
N ASP A 171 -9.35 5.16 18.41
CA ASP A 171 -10.25 6.30 18.57
C ASP A 171 -10.12 7.27 17.39
N ARG A 172 -8.88 7.64 17.02
CA ARG A 172 -8.64 8.52 15.85
C ARG A 172 -9.14 7.91 14.54
N LEU A 173 -8.91 6.62 14.34
CA LEU A 173 -9.39 5.92 13.14
C LEU A 173 -10.91 5.75 13.11
N PHE A 174 -11.55 5.67 14.27
CA PHE A 174 -13.00 5.64 14.39
C PHE A 174 -13.61 6.99 13.96
N ASP A 175 -13.08 8.11 14.46
CA ASP A 175 -13.53 9.45 14.07
C ASP A 175 -13.26 9.76 12.59
N LEU A 176 -12.15 9.25 12.05
CA LEU A 176 -11.86 9.34 10.62
C LEU A 176 -12.93 8.62 9.77
N ALA A 177 -13.44 7.47 10.22
CA ALA A 177 -14.49 6.76 9.50
C ALA A 177 -15.79 7.58 9.41
N TRP A 178 -16.14 8.30 10.49
CA TRP A 178 -17.25 9.24 10.50
C TRP A 178 -17.04 10.41 9.53
N THR A 179 -15.84 10.99 9.55
CA THR A 179 -15.46 12.09 8.65
C THR A 179 -15.59 11.68 7.18
N ILE A 180 -15.06 10.51 6.83
CA ILE A 180 -15.19 9.95 5.46
C ILE A 180 -16.65 9.78 5.06
N ALA A 181 -17.51 9.30 5.97
CA ALA A 181 -18.93 9.13 5.67
C ALA A 181 -19.63 10.48 5.42
N ARG A 182 -19.31 11.51 6.21
CA ARG A 182 -19.91 12.84 6.12
C ARG A 182 -19.48 13.63 4.89
N GLU A 183 -18.22 13.52 4.51
CA GLU A 183 -17.61 14.31 3.42
C GLU A 183 -17.70 13.62 2.05
N CYS A 184 -18.19 12.38 2.00
CA CYS A 184 -18.32 11.62 0.75
C CYS A 184 -19.34 12.27 -0.20
N PRO A 185 -18.93 12.65 -1.43
CA PRO A 185 -19.87 13.08 -2.45
C PRO A 185 -20.84 11.95 -2.83
N PRO A 186 -22.09 12.26 -3.22
CA PRO A 186 -23.10 11.26 -3.59
C PRO A 186 -22.91 10.73 -5.02
N LEU A 187 -21.67 10.38 -5.38
CA LEU A 187 -21.30 9.78 -6.66
C LEU A 187 -21.13 8.26 -6.45
N PRO A 188 -21.71 7.38 -7.31
CA PRO A 188 -21.67 5.93 -7.08
C PRO A 188 -20.26 5.34 -6.87
N GLY A 189 -19.26 5.81 -7.63
CA GLY A 189 -17.88 5.36 -7.48
C GLY A 189 -17.24 5.80 -6.15
N GLU A 190 -17.50 7.04 -5.73
CA GLU A 190 -16.97 7.60 -4.48
C GLU A 190 -17.62 6.95 -3.26
N VAL A 191 -18.93 6.73 -3.29
CA VAL A 191 -19.65 6.02 -2.21
C VAL A 191 -19.13 4.59 -2.06
N ALA A 192 -18.87 3.89 -3.16
CA ALA A 192 -18.27 2.56 -3.12
C ALA A 192 -16.86 2.57 -2.49
N ALA A 193 -16.02 3.54 -2.86
CA ALA A 193 -14.69 3.71 -2.30
C ALA A 193 -14.73 4.09 -0.81
N ALA A 194 -15.60 5.02 -0.40
CA ALA A 194 -15.81 5.42 0.98
C ALA A 194 -16.30 4.23 1.83
N ARG A 195 -17.25 3.44 1.31
CA ARG A 195 -17.72 2.23 1.98
C ARG A 195 -16.58 1.24 2.22
N LEU A 196 -15.71 0.99 1.23
CA LEU A 196 -14.54 0.13 1.39
C LEU A 196 -13.62 0.66 2.49
N LYS A 197 -13.27 1.96 2.46
CA LYS A 197 -12.44 2.60 3.48
C LYS A 197 -13.03 2.42 4.89
N ILE A 198 -14.32 2.71 5.06
CA ILE A 198 -15.01 2.58 6.35
C ILE A 198 -15.02 1.13 6.84
N GLN A 199 -15.23 0.14 5.96
CA GLN A 199 -15.15 -1.27 6.36
C GLN A 199 -13.74 -1.68 6.80
N THR A 200 -12.70 -1.24 6.09
CA THR A 200 -11.31 -1.48 6.49
C THR A 200 -10.99 -0.83 7.84
N LEU A 201 -11.45 0.41 8.06
CA LEU A 201 -11.28 1.12 9.32
C LEU A 201 -12.00 0.39 10.46
N LYS A 202 -13.28 0.02 10.29
CA LYS A 202 -14.06 -0.72 11.28
C LYS A 202 -13.36 -2.02 11.70
N TRP A 203 -12.89 -2.81 10.74
CA TRP A 203 -12.16 -4.05 11.03
C TRP A 203 -10.86 -3.78 11.80
N ARG A 204 -10.11 -2.76 11.38
CA ARG A 204 -8.83 -2.38 12.02
C ARG A 204 -9.05 -1.88 13.45
N VAL A 205 -10.00 -0.98 13.67
CA VAL A 205 -10.35 -0.41 14.98
C VAL A 205 -10.77 -1.52 15.95
N GLY A 206 -11.61 -2.47 15.52
CA GLY A 206 -12.02 -3.61 16.36
C GLY A 206 -10.89 -4.57 16.73
N ARG A 207 -9.77 -4.57 15.98
CA ARG A 207 -8.56 -5.34 16.31
C ARG A 207 -7.59 -4.57 17.19
N LEU A 208 -7.53 -3.25 17.05
CA LEU A 208 -6.66 -2.37 17.83
C LEU A 208 -7.17 -2.20 19.26
N ALA A 209 -8.48 -1.99 19.42
CA ALA A 209 -9.13 -1.83 20.73
C ALA A 209 -10.38 -2.73 20.84
N PRO A 210 -10.21 -4.06 20.96
CA PRO A 210 -11.32 -5.01 20.97
C PRO A 210 -12.24 -4.85 22.20
N ARG A 211 -11.76 -4.27 23.29
CA ARG A 211 -12.58 -4.02 24.48
C ARG A 211 -13.64 -2.94 24.26
N VAL A 212 -13.31 -1.94 23.44
CA VAL A 212 -14.18 -0.77 23.18
C VAL A 212 -14.98 -0.98 21.90
N TYR A 213 -14.30 -1.38 20.81
CA TYR A 213 -14.89 -1.46 19.48
C TYR A 213 -15.03 -2.89 18.95
N GLY A 214 -14.80 -3.89 19.80
CA GLY A 214 -15.00 -5.29 19.45
C GLY A 214 -16.48 -5.62 19.21
N PRO A 215 -16.78 -6.77 18.58
CA PRO A 215 -18.15 -7.23 18.44
C PRO A 215 -18.74 -7.53 19.83
N LEU A 216 -19.72 -6.73 20.26
CA LEU A 216 -20.48 -7.00 21.47
C LEU A 216 -21.30 -8.28 21.27
N LYS A 217 -21.09 -9.26 22.16
CA LYS A 217 -21.98 -10.41 22.26
C LYS A 217 -23.05 -10.07 23.28
N ALA A 218 -24.31 -10.12 22.88
CA ALA A 218 -25.42 -10.04 23.82
C ALA A 218 -25.32 -11.23 24.79
N VAL A 219 -25.23 -10.92 26.08
CA VAL A 219 -25.29 -11.90 27.17
C VAL A 219 -26.65 -11.72 27.84
N ALA A 220 -27.36 -12.81 28.08
CA ALA A 220 -28.63 -12.75 28.80
C ALA A 220 -28.39 -12.21 30.23
N PRO A 221 -29.28 -11.33 30.75
CA PRO A 221 -29.13 -10.82 32.11
C PRO A 221 -29.13 -11.99 33.10
N PRO A 222 -28.27 -11.95 34.15
CA PRO A 222 -28.27 -12.97 35.19
C PRO A 222 -29.66 -13.00 35.85
N PRO A 223 -30.17 -14.19 36.22
CA PRO A 223 -31.44 -14.29 36.92
C PRO A 223 -31.38 -13.50 38.24
N PRO A 224 -32.52 -12.95 38.70
CA PRO A 224 -32.56 -12.17 39.94
C PRO A 224 -32.03 -12.98 41.12
N ALA A 225 -31.23 -12.33 41.97
CA ALA A 225 -30.46 -12.95 43.06
C ALA A 225 -31.29 -13.71 44.10
N ASP A 226 -32.62 -13.55 44.07
CA ASP A 226 -33.54 -14.21 44.99
C ASP A 226 -33.94 -15.63 44.53
N SER A 227 -33.50 -16.08 43.35
CA SER A 227 -33.61 -17.49 42.97
C SER A 227 -32.50 -18.29 43.65
N GLY A 228 -32.75 -18.68 44.89
CA GLY A 228 -31.94 -19.65 45.61
C GLY A 228 -31.66 -20.88 44.73
N ALA A 229 -30.43 -21.36 44.78
CA ALA A 229 -30.05 -22.58 44.11
C ALA A 229 -30.93 -23.75 44.57
N GLU A 230 -31.29 -24.61 43.62
CA GLU A 230 -32.08 -25.86 43.72
C GLU A 230 -33.54 -25.79 43.22
N GLU A 231 -33.74 -25.45 41.95
CA GLU A 231 -34.83 -26.05 41.18
C GLU A 231 -34.26 -26.60 39.88
N ALA A 232 -34.44 -27.91 39.67
CA ALA A 232 -34.16 -28.58 38.40
C ALA A 232 -34.86 -27.80 37.30
N GLU A 233 -34.06 -27.11 36.48
CA GLU A 233 -34.46 -26.13 35.49
C GLU A 233 -35.49 -26.75 34.54
N ALA A 234 -36.77 -26.46 34.78
CA ALA A 234 -37.82 -26.79 33.84
C ALA A 234 -37.43 -26.13 32.50
N PRO A 235 -37.43 -26.88 31.39
CA PRO A 235 -36.85 -26.39 30.14
C PRO A 235 -37.50 -25.07 29.77
N THR A 236 -36.68 -24.01 29.75
CA THR A 236 -37.10 -22.66 29.39
C THR A 236 -37.80 -22.73 28.03
N ARG A 237 -39.11 -22.46 28.03
CA ARG A 237 -39.89 -22.46 26.80
C ARG A 237 -39.56 -21.20 26.00
N VAL A 238 -38.57 -21.31 25.12
CA VAL A 238 -38.23 -20.23 24.19
C VAL A 238 -39.22 -20.23 23.03
N VAL A 239 -40.03 -19.18 22.94
CA VAL A 239 -40.94 -18.95 21.80
C VAL A 239 -40.19 -18.12 20.76
N PHE A 240 -39.70 -18.76 19.70
CA PHE A 240 -39.15 -18.05 18.54
C PHE A 240 -40.28 -17.67 17.58
N GLN A 241 -40.44 -16.37 17.29
CA GLN A 241 -41.33 -15.90 16.25
C GLN A 241 -40.50 -15.60 14.98
N VAL A 242 -40.62 -16.45 13.97
CA VAL A 242 -40.00 -16.23 12.66
C VAL A 242 -40.96 -15.38 11.82
N ARG A 243 -40.52 -14.18 11.41
CA ARG A 243 -41.25 -13.32 10.49
C ARG A 243 -40.71 -13.52 9.07
N SER A 244 -41.58 -13.60 8.08
CA SER A 244 -41.18 -13.75 6.67
C SER A 244 -41.62 -12.55 5.86
N TRP A 245 -40.79 -12.16 4.89
CA TRP A 245 -41.06 -11.04 4.00
C TRP A 245 -40.86 -11.46 2.55
N ALA A 246 -41.68 -10.89 1.67
CA ALA A 246 -41.55 -11.04 0.22
C ALA A 246 -41.46 -9.67 -0.45
N ARG A 247 -40.79 -9.63 -1.61
CA ARG A 247 -40.72 -8.46 -2.47
C ARG A 247 -41.62 -8.65 -3.68
N THR A 248 -42.49 -7.68 -3.91
CA THR A 248 -43.36 -7.62 -5.09
C THR A 248 -42.59 -7.06 -6.30
N PRO A 249 -43.12 -7.19 -7.53
CA PRO A 249 -42.46 -6.68 -8.74
C PRO A 249 -42.29 -5.16 -8.76
N ASP A 250 -43.17 -4.43 -8.07
CA ASP A 250 -43.10 -2.98 -7.83
C ASP A 250 -42.18 -2.60 -6.64
N ASN A 251 -41.35 -3.56 -6.18
CA ASN A 251 -40.32 -3.37 -5.16
C ASN A 251 -40.85 -3.00 -3.76
N ARG A 252 -42.12 -3.33 -3.45
CA ARG A 252 -42.68 -3.19 -2.10
C ARG A 252 -42.34 -4.43 -1.26
N VAL A 253 -42.08 -4.21 0.03
CA VAL A 253 -41.81 -5.29 0.99
C VAL A 253 -43.09 -5.58 1.76
N VAL A 254 -43.58 -6.81 1.68
CA VAL A 254 -44.81 -7.25 2.34
C VAL A 254 -44.46 -8.34 3.35
N GLU A 255 -45.02 -8.26 4.56
CA GLU A 255 -44.89 -9.31 5.57
C GLU A 255 -45.83 -10.47 5.22
N THR A 256 -45.25 -11.65 5.02
CA THR A 256 -45.97 -12.89 4.66
C THR A 256 -46.05 -13.89 5.81
N THR A 257 -45.72 -13.45 7.03
CA THR A 257 -45.57 -14.32 8.21
C THR A 257 -46.79 -15.21 8.43
N GLN A 258 -48.01 -14.64 8.39
CA GLN A 258 -49.25 -15.41 8.59
C GLN A 258 -49.66 -16.21 7.36
N ALA A 259 -49.44 -15.66 6.16
CA ALA A 259 -49.70 -16.33 4.89
C ALA A 259 -48.86 -17.61 4.70
N ALA A 260 -47.68 -17.70 5.34
CA ALA A 260 -46.77 -18.84 5.26
C ALA A 260 -46.91 -19.85 6.41
N VAL A 261 -47.84 -19.63 7.36
CA VAL A 261 -48.05 -20.53 8.51
C VAL A 261 -48.57 -21.89 8.00
N GLY A 262 -47.91 -22.97 8.41
CA GLY A 262 -48.30 -24.34 8.03
C GLY A 262 -47.75 -24.82 6.69
N MET A 263 -47.08 -23.95 5.91
CA MET A 263 -46.47 -24.31 4.62
C MET A 263 -45.12 -25.02 4.79
N THR A 264 -44.90 -26.02 3.93
CA THR A 264 -43.61 -26.67 3.70
C THR A 264 -42.59 -25.67 3.11
N PRO A 265 -41.28 -25.96 3.20
CA PRO A 265 -40.25 -25.13 2.58
C PRO A 265 -40.43 -24.96 1.06
N ALA A 266 -40.90 -26.01 0.38
CA ALA A 266 -41.14 -25.98 -1.07
C ALA A 266 -42.33 -25.06 -1.45
N GLU A 267 -43.43 -25.12 -0.69
CA GLU A 267 -44.58 -24.22 -0.88
C GLU A 267 -44.22 -22.76 -0.60
N ARG A 268 -43.40 -22.50 0.43
CA ARG A 268 -42.89 -21.15 0.71
C ARG A 268 -42.03 -20.61 -0.43
N GLN A 269 -41.19 -21.46 -1.02
CA GLN A 269 -40.35 -21.09 -2.16
C GLN A 269 -41.21 -20.78 -3.39
N ALA A 270 -42.22 -21.60 -3.67
CA ALA A 270 -43.14 -21.40 -4.79
C ALA A 270 -44.02 -20.14 -4.61
N LEU A 271 -44.53 -19.89 -3.40
CA LEU A 271 -45.22 -18.65 -3.05
C LEU A 271 -44.31 -17.43 -3.28
N GLY A 272 -43.04 -17.50 -2.86
CA GLY A 272 -42.06 -16.44 -3.11
C GLY A 272 -41.82 -16.18 -4.60
N GLN A 273 -41.79 -17.23 -5.42
CA GLN A 273 -41.65 -17.14 -6.87
C GLN A 273 -42.89 -16.51 -7.53
N ASP A 274 -44.10 -16.83 -7.04
CA ASP A 274 -45.34 -16.26 -7.57
C ASP A 274 -45.54 -14.80 -7.18
N ILE A 275 -45.13 -14.42 -5.96
CA ILE A 275 -45.10 -13.00 -5.54
C ILE A 275 -44.09 -12.23 -6.39
N ALA A 276 -42.88 -12.76 -6.57
CA ALA A 276 -41.84 -12.13 -7.39
C ALA A 276 -42.25 -12.00 -8.87
N ALA A 277 -43.07 -12.91 -9.36
CA ALA A 277 -43.63 -12.88 -10.72
C ALA A 277 -44.92 -12.05 -10.84
N GLY A 278 -45.44 -11.48 -9.75
CA GLY A 278 -46.67 -10.68 -9.75
C GLY A 278 -47.95 -11.49 -9.94
N ARG A 279 -47.90 -12.81 -9.79
CA ARG A 279 -49.06 -13.71 -9.91
C ARG A 279 -49.95 -13.69 -8.67
N VAL A 280 -49.43 -13.22 -7.54
CA VAL A 280 -50.18 -12.97 -6.31
C VAL A 280 -50.26 -11.46 -6.08
N SER A 281 -51.49 -10.92 -6.04
CA SER A 281 -51.72 -9.50 -5.78
C SER A 281 -51.51 -9.16 -4.30
N LEU A 282 -51.25 -7.87 -4.02
CA LEU A 282 -51.10 -7.35 -2.66
C LEU A 282 -52.35 -7.64 -1.80
N GLU A 283 -53.54 -7.41 -2.34
CA GLU A 283 -54.81 -7.68 -1.65
C GLU A 283 -55.01 -9.16 -1.33
N ALA A 284 -54.50 -10.06 -2.18
CA ALA A 284 -54.54 -11.49 -1.92
C ALA A 284 -53.60 -11.87 -0.76
N LEU A 285 -52.39 -11.30 -0.70
CA LEU A 285 -51.46 -11.50 0.42
C LEU A 285 -52.01 -10.94 1.73
N GLU A 286 -52.64 -9.77 1.69
CA GLU A 286 -53.28 -9.16 2.86
C GLU A 286 -54.47 -10.01 3.35
N ARG A 287 -55.30 -10.55 2.44
CA ARG A 287 -56.37 -11.49 2.80
C ARG A 287 -55.83 -12.80 3.40
N MET A 288 -54.79 -13.39 2.81
CA MET A 288 -54.14 -14.58 3.36
C MET A 288 -53.56 -14.33 4.76
N SER A 289 -53.00 -13.13 4.99
CA SER A 289 -52.43 -12.74 6.27
C SER A 289 -53.49 -12.43 7.34
N ALA A 290 -54.64 -11.84 6.93
CA ALA A 290 -55.71 -11.42 7.84
C ALA A 290 -56.76 -12.51 8.12
N ALA A 291 -57.09 -13.35 7.13
CA ALA A 291 -58.20 -14.32 7.21
C ALA A 291 -57.75 -15.79 7.30
N GLY A 292 -56.45 -16.08 7.19
CA GLY A 292 -55.94 -17.45 7.20
C GLY A 292 -56.34 -18.27 5.96
N GLU A 293 -56.65 -17.59 4.84
CA GLU A 293 -56.96 -18.23 3.56
C GLU A 293 -55.73 -19.01 3.04
N ALA A 294 -55.94 -20.26 2.63
CA ALA A 294 -54.88 -21.11 2.10
C ALA A 294 -54.46 -20.64 0.71
N TRP A 295 -53.15 -20.62 0.45
CA TRP A 295 -52.61 -20.41 -0.89
C TRP A 295 -53.02 -21.58 -1.80
N ALA A 296 -53.77 -21.30 -2.87
CA ALA A 296 -54.28 -22.35 -3.76
C ALA A 296 -53.23 -22.91 -4.74
N GLY A 297 -52.04 -22.30 -4.84
CA GLY A 297 -51.01 -22.67 -5.81
C GLY A 297 -51.47 -22.56 -7.28
N THR A 298 -50.54 -22.36 -8.20
CA THR A 298 -50.79 -22.68 -9.62
C THR A 298 -50.32 -24.10 -9.90
N GLY A 299 -51.11 -25.08 -9.47
CA GLY A 299 -50.83 -26.49 -9.71
C GLY A 299 -51.81 -27.37 -8.93
N ASP A 300 -52.57 -28.17 -9.65
CA ASP A 300 -53.58 -29.10 -9.15
C ASP A 300 -52.97 -30.13 -8.17
N VAL A 301 -53.10 -29.88 -6.86
CA VAL A 301 -52.89 -30.86 -5.80
C VAL A 301 -54.02 -30.68 -4.77
N PRO A 302 -54.80 -31.73 -4.43
CA PRO A 302 -56.01 -31.55 -3.65
C PRO A 302 -55.74 -31.07 -2.22
N ALA A 303 -56.53 -30.09 -1.78
CA ALA A 303 -56.58 -29.63 -0.40
C ALA A 303 -57.05 -30.75 0.53
N ALA A 304 -56.11 -31.35 1.27
CA ALA A 304 -56.41 -32.28 2.36
C ALA A 304 -56.07 -31.65 3.71
N VAL A 305 -57.14 -31.21 4.38
CA VAL A 305 -57.32 -31.14 5.85
C VAL A 305 -56.25 -30.39 6.64
N ARG A 306 -56.62 -29.22 7.17
CA ARG A 306 -56.13 -28.75 8.48
C ARG A 306 -57.03 -27.68 9.10
N THR A 307 -58.30 -28.01 9.31
CA THR A 307 -59.11 -27.40 10.37
C THR A 307 -58.86 -28.17 11.68
N ALA A 308 -58.13 -27.59 12.64
CA ALA A 308 -58.32 -27.85 14.07
C ALA A 308 -57.46 -26.95 14.98
N ARG A 309 -58.17 -26.06 15.71
CA ARG A 309 -57.91 -25.59 17.09
C ARG A 309 -56.67 -24.69 17.34
N ARG A 310 -56.70 -23.70 18.25
CA ARG A 310 -57.66 -23.34 19.32
C ARG A 310 -57.43 -21.88 19.74
N ALA A 311 -58.53 -21.18 20.05
CA ALA A 311 -58.52 -20.10 21.02
C ALA A 311 -57.94 -20.58 22.36
N GLY A 312 -57.12 -19.75 22.99
CA GLY A 312 -56.57 -19.95 24.32
C GLY A 312 -55.69 -18.75 24.68
N ARG A 313 -55.95 -18.18 25.86
CA ARG A 313 -55.33 -17.00 26.48
C ARG A 313 -53.81 -17.00 26.47
#